data_AF-A0A7N4NL14-F1
#
_entry.id   AF-A0A7N4NL14-F1
#
_cell.length_a   1.000
_cell.length_b   1.000
_cell.length_c   1.000
_cell.angle_alpha   90.00
_cell.angle_beta   90.00
_cell.angle_gamma   90.00
#
_symmetry.space_group_name_H-M   'P 1'
#
loop_
_entity.id
_entity.type
_entity.pdbx_description
1 polymer ?
#
loop_
_entity_poly.entity_id
_entity_poly.type
_entity_poly.pdbx_seq_one_letter_code
_entity_poly.pdbx_strand_id
1 'polypeptide(L)'
;MSRRRRGRRTDENDEQPPKRKRTLLSTEIEDRIESLIGRAGEKSTFSLQSNLEGSAGVLEADLPTHKSEILRILFIYIYKKK
;
A
#
# COMPACT_ATOMS: atom_id res chain seq x y z
N MET A 1 29.80 30.67 -41.03
CA MET A 1 30.19 29.32 -41.49
C MET A 1 29.94 28.31 -40.38
N SER A 2 29.17 27.26 -40.68
CA SER A 2 28.99 26.08 -39.83
C SER A 2 30.21 25.15 -39.95
N ARG A 3 30.70 24.62 -38.82
CA ARG A 3 31.09 23.20 -38.71
C ARG A 3 31.22 22.74 -37.25
N ARG A 4 30.23 21.92 -36.88
CA ARG A 4 30.04 21.01 -35.75
C ARG A 4 31.33 20.36 -35.21
N ARG A 5 31.38 20.13 -33.88
CA ARG A 5 31.47 18.77 -33.31
C ARG A 5 31.04 18.75 -31.82
N ARG A 6 30.13 17.81 -31.55
CA ARG A 6 29.47 17.48 -30.28
C ARG A 6 30.48 17.07 -29.21
N GLY A 7 30.46 17.73 -28.06
CA GLY A 7 30.90 17.20 -26.77
C GLY A 7 29.66 17.07 -25.88
N ARG A 8 29.50 15.90 -25.26
CA ARG A 8 28.28 15.36 -24.64
C ARG A 8 27.51 16.35 -23.75
N ARG A 9 26.19 16.38 -23.95
CA ARG A 9 25.23 16.91 -22.98
C ARG A 9 25.33 16.09 -21.71
N THR A 10 25.73 16.72 -20.62
CA THR A 10 25.38 16.27 -19.27
C THR A 10 23.99 16.82 -19.01
N ASP A 11 22.99 16.23 -19.66
CA ASP A 11 21.59 16.61 -19.43
C ASP A 11 21.11 15.81 -18.21
N GLU A 12 20.85 16.56 -17.16
CA GLU A 12 20.27 16.17 -15.90
C GLU A 12 18.93 15.48 -16.17
N ASN A 13 18.90 14.16 -16.09
CA ASN A 13 17.64 13.45 -15.93
C ASN A 13 17.81 12.37 -14.88
N ASP A 14 18.01 12.84 -13.65
CA ASP A 14 17.57 12.14 -12.46
C ASP A 14 16.05 11.91 -12.62
N GLU A 15 15.67 10.80 -13.27
CA GLU A 15 14.34 10.21 -13.15
C GLU A 15 14.19 9.71 -11.70
N GLN A 16 14.12 10.65 -10.75
CA GLN A 16 13.62 10.36 -9.43
C GLN A 16 12.18 9.88 -9.60
N PRO A 17 11.86 8.61 -9.28
CA PRO A 17 10.47 8.20 -9.25
C PRO A 17 9.74 9.12 -8.26
N PRO A 18 8.47 9.50 -8.51
CA PRO A 18 7.78 10.50 -7.72
C PRO A 18 7.55 9.96 -6.30
N LYS A 19 8.52 10.18 -5.41
CA LYS A 19 8.52 9.67 -4.03
C LYS A 19 7.31 10.18 -3.26
N ARG A 20 6.78 11.36 -3.62
CA ARG A 20 5.59 11.97 -3.01
C ARG A 20 4.27 11.29 -3.41
N LYS A 21 4.18 10.67 -4.59
CA LYS A 21 2.97 9.93 -5.00
C LYS A 21 2.91 8.52 -4.42
N ARG A 22 4.06 7.86 -4.28
CA ARG A 22 4.14 6.50 -3.71
C ARG A 22 3.75 6.46 -2.23
N THR A 23 4.04 7.51 -1.47
CA THR A 23 3.74 7.55 -0.03
C THR A 23 2.24 7.72 0.24
N LEU A 24 1.54 8.58 -0.51
CA LEU A 24 0.10 8.78 -0.33
C LEU A 24 -0.72 7.53 -0.68
N LEU A 25 -0.33 6.83 -1.76
CA LEU A 25 -0.98 5.57 -2.15
C LEU A 25 -0.80 4.50 -1.07
N SER A 26 0.40 4.36 -0.50
CA SER A 26 0.63 3.43 0.62
C SER A 26 -0.24 3.78 1.83
N THR A 27 -0.47 5.06 2.15
CA THR A 27 -1.33 5.46 3.27
C THR A 27 -2.82 5.15 3.02
N GLU A 28 -3.34 5.38 1.81
CA GLU A 28 -4.73 5.03 1.48
C GLU A 28 -4.97 3.51 1.53
N ILE A 29 -3.97 2.72 1.10
CA ILE A 29 -3.99 1.26 1.20
C ILE A 29 -3.96 0.83 2.67
N GLU A 30 -3.13 1.48 3.47
CA GLU A 30 -3.05 1.24 4.90
C GLU A 30 -4.42 1.51 5.58
N ASP A 31 -5.05 2.66 5.32
CA ASP A 31 -6.36 3.02 5.89
C ASP A 31 -7.48 2.04 5.46
N ARG A 32 -7.43 1.55 4.20
CA ARG A 32 -8.37 0.55 3.70
C ARG A 32 -8.19 -0.80 4.41
N ILE A 33 -6.95 -1.25 4.58
CA ILE A 33 -6.63 -2.50 5.29
C ILE A 33 -7.02 -2.39 6.78
N GLU A 34 -6.72 -1.26 7.43
CA GLU A 34 -7.12 -1.01 8.82
C GLU A 34 -8.65 -1.01 8.97
N SER A 35 -9.37 -0.41 8.03
CA SER A 35 -10.83 -0.42 8.03
C SER A 35 -11.42 -1.83 7.85
N LEU A 36 -10.83 -2.66 6.99
CA LEU A 36 -11.25 -4.05 6.78
C LEU A 36 -11.05 -4.88 8.06
N ILE A 37 -9.87 -4.77 8.68
CA ILE A 37 -9.53 -5.52 9.91
C ILE A 37 -10.37 -5.01 11.10
N GLY A 38 -10.55 -3.70 11.23
CA GLY A 38 -11.32 -3.10 12.32
C GLY A 38 -12.80 -3.45 12.28
N ARG A 39 -13.40 -3.45 11.09
CA ARG A 39 -14.84 -3.73 10.91
C ARG A 39 -15.23 -5.19 11.03
N ALA A 40 -14.29 -6.13 10.87
CA ALA A 40 -14.60 -7.56 10.93
C ALA A 40 -15.23 -7.99 12.26
N GLY A 41 -14.97 -7.27 13.37
CA GLY A 41 -15.54 -7.54 14.69
C GLY A 41 -16.73 -6.65 15.10
N GLU A 42 -17.19 -5.76 14.23
CA GLU A 42 -18.30 -4.84 14.53
C GLU A 42 -19.67 -5.47 14.22
N LYS A 43 -20.77 -4.87 14.71
CA LYS A 43 -22.14 -5.35 14.45
C LYS A 43 -22.40 -5.37 12.94
N SER A 44 -22.69 -6.54 12.39
CA SER A 44 -22.93 -6.75 10.96
C SER A 44 -24.17 -7.61 10.73
N THR A 45 -24.73 -7.53 9.53
CA THR A 45 -25.81 -8.41 9.06
C THR A 45 -25.34 -9.84 8.83
N PHE A 46 -24.04 -10.03 8.62
CA PHE A 46 -23.41 -11.33 8.40
C PHE A 46 -22.71 -11.84 9.67
N SER A 47 -22.54 -13.16 9.77
CA SER A 47 -21.84 -13.79 10.89
C SER A 47 -20.39 -13.33 10.97
N LEU A 48 -19.82 -13.34 12.18
CA LEU A 48 -18.40 -13.05 12.40
C LEU A 48 -17.50 -13.93 11.53
N GLN A 49 -17.83 -15.22 11.41
CA GLN A 49 -17.10 -16.16 10.56
C GLN A 49 -17.10 -15.70 9.09
N SER A 50 -18.26 -15.33 8.55
CA SER A 50 -18.37 -14.88 7.16
C SER A 50 -17.63 -13.57 6.91
N ASN A 51 -17.66 -12.63 7.86
CA ASN A 51 -16.89 -11.37 7.76
C ASN A 51 -15.38 -11.62 7.80
N LEU A 52 -14.92 -12.52 8.67
CA LEU A 52 -13.50 -12.89 8.76
C LEU A 52 -13.02 -13.60 7.50
N GLU A 53 -13.80 -14.54 6.99
CA GLU A 53 -13.49 -15.27 5.75
C GLU A 53 -13.44 -14.32 4.54
N GLY A 54 -14.42 -13.42 4.42
CA GLY A 54 -14.41 -12.40 3.37
C GLY A 54 -13.22 -11.44 3.46
N SER A 55 -12.87 -11.00 4.67
CA SER A 55 -11.72 -10.12 4.89
C SER A 55 -10.39 -10.84 4.60
N ALA A 56 -10.27 -12.11 4.98
CA ALA A 56 -9.10 -12.94 4.68
C ALA A 56 -8.91 -13.12 3.18
N GLY A 57 -9.99 -13.40 2.43
CA GLY A 57 -9.93 -13.53 0.97
C GLY A 57 -9.48 -12.25 0.26
N VAL A 58 -9.94 -11.09 0.73
CA VAL A 58 -9.49 -9.80 0.19
C VAL A 58 -8.02 -9.54 0.48
N LEU A 59 -7.58 -9.79 1.73
CA LEU A 59 -6.18 -9.60 2.10
C LEU A 59 -5.25 -10.55 1.35
N GLU A 60 -5.66 -11.80 1.14
CA GLU A 60 -4.91 -12.79 0.36
C GLU A 60 -4.71 -12.35 -1.10
N ALA A 61 -5.75 -11.82 -1.73
CA ALA A 61 -5.67 -11.28 -3.09
C ALA A 61 -4.73 -10.05 -3.18
N ASP A 62 -4.64 -9.26 -2.11
CA ASP A 62 -3.81 -8.05 -2.04
C ASP A 62 -2.36 -8.33 -1.56
N LEU A 63 -2.05 -9.54 -1.05
CA LEU A 63 -0.69 -9.96 -0.65
C LEU A 63 0.41 -9.74 -1.72
N PRO A 64 0.25 -10.10 -3.00
CA PRO A 64 1.33 -9.95 -3.98
C PRO A 64 1.77 -8.48 -4.17
N THR A 65 0.88 -7.53 -3.89
CA THR A 65 1.13 -6.10 -4.13
C THR A 65 1.40 -5.32 -2.84
N HIS A 66 0.76 -5.71 -1.72
CA HIS A 66 0.72 -4.93 -0.47
C HIS A 66 1.17 -5.70 0.78
N LYS A 67 1.96 -6.76 0.60
CA LYS A 67 2.44 -7.62 1.71
C LYS A 67 2.99 -6.84 2.91
N SER A 68 3.83 -5.82 2.65
CA SER A 68 4.53 -5.09 3.71
C SER A 68 3.58 -4.23 4.54
N GLU A 69 2.67 -3.53 3.87
CA GLU A 69 1.62 -2.70 4.46
C GLU A 69 0.63 -3.55 5.27
N ILE A 70 0.19 -4.70 4.72
CA ILE A 70 -0.69 -5.66 5.41
C ILE A 70 -0.04 -6.16 6.70
N LEU A 71 1.22 -6.62 6.65
CA LEU A 71 1.93 -7.10 7.83
C LEU A 71 2.09 -6.00 8.88
N ARG A 72 2.47 -4.79 8.47
CA ARG A 72 2.66 -3.65 9.37
C ARG A 72 1.38 -3.34 10.14
N ILE A 73 0.23 -3.31 9.49
CA ILE A 73 -1.05 -3.05 10.17
C ILE A 73 -1.44 -4.18 11.10
N LEU A 74 -1.28 -5.44 10.68
CA LEU A 74 -1.55 -6.59 11.53
C LEU A 74 -0.70 -6.55 12.82
N PHE A 75 0.60 -6.23 12.70
CA PHE A 75 1.46 -6.01 13.85
C PHE A 75 0.95 -4.85 14.72
N ILE A 76 0.61 -3.70 14.15
CA ILE A 76 0.09 -2.58 14.96
C ILE A 76 -1.20 -2.98 15.68
N TYR A 77 -2.14 -3.65 15.00
CA TYR A 77 -3.45 -3.99 15.54
C TYR A 77 -3.38 -5.06 16.64
N ILE A 78 -2.56 -6.10 16.46
CA ILE A 78 -2.35 -7.15 17.46
C ILE A 78 -1.69 -6.57 18.73
N TYR A 79 -0.75 -5.64 18.58
CA TYR A 79 0.02 -5.10 19.71
C TYR A 79 -0.66 -3.92 20.39
N LYS A 80 -1.58 -3.19 19.72
CA LYS A 80 -2.40 -2.13 20.32
C LYS A 80 -3.50 -2.64 21.25
N LYS A 81 -3.92 -3.91 21.12
CA LYS A 81 -5.02 -4.49 21.92
C LYS A 81 -4.59 -5.15 23.23
N LYS A 82 -3.34 -4.94 23.66
CA LYS A 82 -2.82 -5.35 24.99
C LYS A 82 -2.83 -4.16 25.94
#